data_AF-A0A6A6Z8G1-F1
#
_entry.id   AF-A0A6A6Z8G1-F1
#
_cell.length_a   1.000
_cell.length_b   1.000
_cell.length_c   1.000
_cell.angle_alpha   90.00
_cell.angle_beta   90.00
_cell.angle_gamma   90.00
#
_symmetry.space_group_name_H-M   'P 1'
#
loop_
_entity.id
_entity.type
_entity.pdbx_description
1 polymer ?
#
loop_
_entity_poly.entity_id
_entity_poly.type
_entity_poly.pdbx_seq_one_letter_code
_entity_poly.pdbx_strand_id
1 'polypeptide(L)'
;MALPRPTARSSRTLDNLKTSTDTLSGADSQALRSFCTSEYLNVTTIDDEYGQSIRNRSLKSLKARFQARCTLIGKEAATQEIFDMRWGPTRVPIYNVMLTLKFMMASVPGSRSDFLNITDFLVKTAEVPVDGADMSGTTALMHAIGTKPYLDTEFAQALLDTGANINRRNRYGETTAHEISKVHAFPAENKTKALEALKWFVDHGGDVDIKDSEGITPRFMITNTAVKQIAPRMVNVLPAGTTSGRRCSACNSNEAYLEKALAACAACKTVSYCSKECQKIDWRRGHKKQCGVAT
;
A
#
# COMPACT_ATOMS: atom_id res chain seq x y z
N MET A 1 -18.44 23.56 -2.87
CA MET A 1 -17.05 23.60 -3.36
C MET A 1 -17.05 22.98 -4.75
N ALA A 2 -16.75 23.75 -5.79
CA ALA A 2 -16.77 23.26 -7.17
C ALA A 2 -15.69 22.17 -7.36
N LEU A 3 -15.99 21.14 -8.15
CA LEU A 3 -15.00 20.15 -8.55
C LEU A 3 -13.82 20.87 -9.22
N PRO A 4 -12.56 20.46 -8.96
CA PRO A 4 -11.40 21.07 -9.60
C PRO A 4 -11.57 21.05 -11.13
N ARG A 5 -11.25 22.15 -11.81
CA ARG A 5 -11.19 22.16 -13.28
C ARG A 5 -10.21 21.08 -13.74
N PRO A 6 -10.52 20.30 -14.80
CA PRO A 6 -9.58 19.33 -15.33
C PRO A 6 -8.26 20.02 -15.65
N THR A 7 -7.17 19.57 -15.04
CA THR A 7 -5.81 20.01 -15.40
C THR A 7 -5.59 19.74 -16.89
N ALA A 8 -4.88 20.62 -17.58
CA ALA A 8 -4.47 20.39 -18.97
C ALA A 8 -3.87 18.99 -19.14
N ARG A 9 -4.17 18.32 -20.26
CA ARG A 9 -3.57 17.00 -20.56
C ARG A 9 -2.05 17.17 -20.59
N SER A 10 -1.40 16.46 -19.68
CA SER A 10 0.05 16.30 -19.67
C SER A 10 0.53 15.68 -20.98
N SER A 11 1.75 16.01 -21.40
CA SER A 11 2.38 15.45 -22.59
C SER A 11 2.96 14.05 -22.36
N ARG A 12 2.85 13.50 -21.15
CA ARG A 12 3.39 12.18 -20.81
C ARG A 12 2.57 11.09 -21.50
N THR A 13 3.27 10.15 -22.12
CA THR A 13 2.64 8.93 -22.66
C THR A 13 2.37 7.94 -21.53
N LEU A 14 1.48 6.97 -21.76
CA LEU A 14 1.25 5.88 -20.81
C LEU A 14 2.54 5.12 -20.48
N ASP A 15 3.44 4.92 -21.44
CA ASP A 15 4.73 4.24 -21.20
C ASP A 15 5.67 5.06 -20.31
N ASN A 16 5.64 6.40 -20.43
CA ASN A 16 6.31 7.26 -19.47
C ASN A 16 5.70 7.09 -18.07
N LEU A 17 4.38 7.02 -17.95
CA LEU A 17 3.70 6.82 -16.65
C LEU A 17 3.99 5.43 -16.05
N LYS A 18 4.06 4.37 -16.85
CA LYS A 18 4.38 3.01 -16.38
C LYS A 18 5.78 2.88 -15.77
N THR A 19 6.71 3.73 -16.21
CA THR A 19 8.12 3.70 -15.79
C THR A 19 8.45 4.76 -14.74
N SER A 20 7.63 5.80 -14.59
CA SER A 20 7.85 6.84 -13.59
C SER A 20 7.50 6.39 -12.16
N THR A 21 8.08 7.06 -11.17
CA THR A 21 7.92 6.75 -9.74
C THR A 21 7.39 7.93 -8.93
N ASP A 22 7.12 9.05 -9.59
CA ASP A 22 6.54 10.24 -9.01
C ASP A 22 5.06 10.07 -8.68
N THR A 23 4.58 10.93 -7.79
CA THR A 23 3.17 11.10 -7.50
C THR A 23 2.51 11.86 -8.66
N LEU A 24 1.42 11.29 -9.16
CA LEU A 24 0.65 11.78 -10.29
C LEU A 24 -0.57 12.56 -9.81
N SER A 25 -1.09 13.45 -10.66
CA SER A 25 -2.36 14.17 -10.47
C SER A 25 -3.12 14.28 -11.80
N GLY A 26 -4.40 14.64 -11.73
CA GLY A 26 -5.21 14.98 -12.90
C GLY A 26 -5.24 13.90 -13.98
N ALA A 27 -5.00 14.31 -15.23
CA ALA A 27 -5.09 13.43 -16.40
C ALA A 27 -4.11 12.26 -16.36
N ASP A 28 -2.91 12.45 -15.80
CA ASP A 28 -1.89 11.40 -15.69
C ASP A 28 -2.29 10.34 -14.66
N SER A 29 -2.81 10.77 -13.51
CA SER A 29 -3.40 9.87 -12.52
C SER A 29 -4.51 9.04 -13.13
N GLN A 30 -5.41 9.66 -13.89
CA GLN A 30 -6.53 8.97 -14.51
C GLN A 30 -6.06 7.97 -15.57
N ALA A 31 -5.08 8.33 -16.41
CA ALA A 31 -4.56 7.45 -17.44
C ALA A 31 -3.92 6.18 -16.85
N LEU A 32 -3.05 6.34 -15.84
CA LEU A 32 -2.44 5.18 -15.19
C LEU A 32 -3.48 4.36 -14.40
N ARG A 33 -4.43 5.02 -13.72
CA ARG A 33 -5.50 4.33 -13.00
C ARG A 33 -6.33 3.47 -13.95
N SER A 34 -6.74 4.02 -15.09
CA SER A 34 -7.49 3.29 -16.12
C SER A 34 -6.74 2.05 -16.59
N PHE A 35 -5.45 2.16 -16.88
CA PHE A 35 -4.60 1.01 -17.22
C PHE A 35 -4.54 -0.03 -16.09
N CYS A 36 -4.24 0.39 -14.86
CA CYS A 36 -4.15 -0.52 -13.72
C CYS A 36 -5.48 -1.21 -13.39
N THR A 37 -6.62 -0.59 -13.71
CA THR A 37 -7.95 -1.20 -13.52
C THR A 37 -8.40 -2.08 -14.69
N SER A 38 -7.84 -1.91 -15.89
CA SER A 38 -8.16 -2.75 -17.05
C SER A 38 -7.27 -4.00 -17.14
N GLU A 39 -6.14 -3.99 -16.45
CA GLU A 39 -5.17 -5.07 -16.43
C GLU A 39 -5.27 -5.88 -15.13
N TYR A 40 -4.94 -7.17 -15.21
CA TYR A 40 -4.88 -8.04 -14.04
C TYR A 40 -3.73 -9.03 -14.15
N LEU A 41 -3.26 -9.52 -12.99
CA LEU A 41 -2.33 -10.63 -12.95
C LEU A 41 -3.08 -11.93 -13.22
N ASN A 42 -2.80 -12.57 -14.35
CA ASN A 42 -3.19 -13.95 -14.56
C ASN A 42 -2.23 -14.88 -13.77
N VAL A 43 -2.66 -15.40 -12.63
CA VAL A 43 -1.79 -16.24 -11.78
C VAL A 43 -1.38 -17.57 -12.43
N THR A 44 -2.05 -18.00 -13.51
CA THR A 44 -1.64 -19.21 -14.22
C THR A 44 -0.38 -19.00 -15.06
N THR A 45 -0.07 -17.74 -15.42
CA THR A 45 1.13 -17.37 -16.19
C THR A 45 2.37 -17.19 -15.31
N ILE A 46 2.25 -17.41 -13.99
CA ILE A 46 3.39 -17.39 -13.08
C ILE A 46 4.20 -18.68 -13.28
N ASP A 47 5.39 -18.55 -13.85
CA ASP A 47 6.24 -19.65 -14.29
C ASP A 47 7.61 -19.71 -13.61
N ASP A 48 8.02 -18.69 -12.87
CA ASP A 48 9.22 -18.75 -12.03
C ASP A 48 9.01 -19.60 -10.77
N GLU A 49 10.08 -20.18 -10.26
CA GLU A 49 10.02 -21.13 -9.15
C GLU A 49 9.49 -20.53 -7.83
N TYR A 50 9.72 -19.24 -7.56
CA TYR A 50 9.19 -18.59 -6.36
C TYR A 50 7.68 -18.44 -6.46
N GLY A 51 7.20 -17.88 -7.57
CA GLY A 51 5.79 -17.72 -7.84
C GLY A 51 5.04 -19.05 -7.90
N GLN A 52 5.62 -20.09 -8.52
CA GLN A 52 5.06 -21.45 -8.51
C GLN A 52 4.97 -22.03 -7.09
N SER A 53 5.99 -21.82 -6.25
CA SER A 53 5.96 -22.30 -4.86
C SER A 53 4.81 -21.67 -4.06
N ILE A 54 4.53 -20.38 -4.26
CA ILE A 54 3.40 -19.68 -3.62
C ILE A 54 2.07 -20.17 -4.20
N ARG A 55 1.95 -20.27 -5.53
CA ARG A 55 0.73 -20.78 -6.19
C ARG A 55 0.37 -22.19 -5.74
N ASN A 56 1.38 -23.04 -5.56
CA ASN A 56 1.21 -24.41 -5.10
C ASN A 56 1.11 -24.52 -3.57
N ARG A 57 1.15 -23.39 -2.84
CA ARG A 57 1.14 -23.32 -1.36
C ARG A 57 2.25 -24.18 -0.71
N SER A 58 3.37 -24.39 -1.43
CA SER A 58 4.47 -25.24 -0.99
C SER A 58 5.51 -24.44 -0.22
N LEU A 59 5.34 -24.34 1.09
CA LEU A 59 6.35 -23.76 1.97
C LEU A 59 7.69 -24.51 1.88
N LYS A 60 7.65 -25.83 1.68
CA LYS A 60 8.85 -26.68 1.54
C LYS A 60 9.67 -26.24 0.32
N SER A 61 9.04 -26.12 -0.85
CA SER A 61 9.72 -25.70 -2.08
C SER A 61 10.26 -24.28 -1.96
N LEU A 62 9.46 -23.37 -1.37
CA LEU A 62 9.86 -21.99 -1.15
C LEU A 62 11.11 -21.88 -0.26
N LYS A 63 11.13 -22.62 0.86
CA LYS A 63 12.28 -22.67 1.79
C LYS A 63 13.52 -23.25 1.12
N ALA A 64 13.38 -24.39 0.43
CA ALA A 64 14.49 -25.04 -0.25
C ALA A 64 15.14 -24.12 -1.30
N ARG A 65 14.31 -23.41 -2.08
CA ARG A 65 14.81 -22.46 -3.06
C ARG A 65 15.51 -21.27 -2.40
N PHE A 66 14.88 -20.66 -1.39
CA PHE A 66 15.52 -19.55 -0.67
C PHE A 66 16.85 -19.96 -0.04
N GLN A 67 16.95 -21.15 0.55
CA GLN A 67 18.19 -21.69 1.08
C GLN A 67 19.25 -21.88 -0.01
N ALA A 68 18.88 -22.44 -1.16
CA ALA A 68 19.79 -22.59 -2.30
C ALA A 68 20.31 -21.23 -2.80
N ARG A 69 19.44 -20.21 -2.89
CA ARG A 69 19.85 -18.83 -3.23
C ARG A 69 20.75 -18.24 -2.15
N CYS A 70 20.44 -18.42 -0.87
CA CYS A 70 21.30 -17.96 0.22
C CYS A 70 22.71 -18.54 0.15
N THR A 71 22.86 -19.83 -0.17
CA THR A 71 24.17 -20.48 -0.35
C THR A 71 24.94 -19.88 -1.52
N LEU A 72 24.26 -19.48 -2.59
CA LEU A 72 24.90 -19.01 -3.82
C LEU A 72 25.25 -17.51 -3.79
N ILE A 73 24.35 -16.66 -3.28
CA ILE A 73 24.46 -15.20 -3.39
C ILE A 73 24.40 -14.48 -2.02
N GLY A 74 24.30 -15.21 -0.92
CA GLY A 74 24.10 -14.66 0.41
C GLY A 74 22.64 -14.29 0.69
N LYS A 75 22.28 -14.24 1.98
CA LYS A 75 20.90 -13.99 2.44
C LYS A 75 20.38 -12.65 1.94
N GLU A 76 21.15 -11.57 2.09
CA GLU A 76 20.70 -10.22 1.70
C GLU A 76 20.34 -10.12 0.21
N ALA A 77 21.19 -10.65 -0.67
CA ALA A 77 20.91 -10.64 -2.11
C ALA A 77 19.74 -11.59 -2.47
N ALA A 78 19.62 -12.74 -1.81
CA ALA A 78 18.47 -13.65 -2.00
C ALA A 78 17.15 -13.03 -1.55
N THR A 79 17.15 -12.29 -0.43
CA THR A 79 16.01 -11.52 0.06
C THR A 79 15.63 -10.42 -0.94
N GLN A 80 16.63 -9.68 -1.43
CA GLN A 80 16.42 -8.61 -2.40
C GLN A 80 15.90 -9.15 -3.73
N GLU A 81 16.37 -10.32 -4.18
CA GLU A 81 15.86 -11.00 -5.38
C GLU A 81 14.35 -11.25 -5.28
N ILE A 82 13.88 -11.83 -4.16
CA ILE A 82 12.45 -12.05 -3.91
C ILE A 82 11.70 -10.72 -3.88
N PHE A 83 12.26 -9.71 -3.20
CA PHE A 83 11.65 -8.39 -3.11
C PHE A 83 11.50 -7.70 -4.45
N ASP A 84 12.41 -7.92 -5.40
CA ASP A 84 12.42 -7.28 -6.72
C ASP A 84 11.52 -7.98 -7.74
N MET A 85 11.01 -9.18 -7.44
CA MET A 85 10.12 -9.91 -8.33
C MET A 85 8.81 -9.16 -8.56
N ARG A 86 8.43 -9.00 -9.83
CA ARG A 86 7.22 -8.29 -10.24
C ARG A 86 6.50 -9.12 -11.30
N TRP A 87 5.24 -9.44 -11.05
CA TRP A 87 4.44 -10.28 -11.95
C TRP A 87 3.39 -9.49 -12.71
N GLY A 88 3.20 -9.87 -13.97
CA GLY A 88 2.13 -9.35 -14.81
C GLY A 88 2.28 -7.88 -15.23
N PRO A 89 1.28 -7.36 -15.97
CA PRO A 89 1.34 -6.04 -16.62
C PRO A 89 1.42 -4.87 -15.64
N THR A 90 0.89 -5.03 -14.43
CA THR A 90 0.88 -4.01 -13.38
C THR A 90 2.01 -4.20 -12.36
N ARG A 91 2.99 -5.05 -12.64
CA ARG A 91 4.17 -5.28 -11.78
C ARG A 91 3.78 -5.62 -10.34
N VAL A 92 2.95 -6.63 -10.16
CA VAL A 92 2.43 -7.06 -8.86
C VAL A 92 3.57 -7.63 -8.01
N PRO A 93 3.82 -7.14 -6.78
CA PRO A 93 4.85 -7.68 -5.88
C PRO A 93 4.36 -8.94 -5.13
N ILE A 94 5.30 -9.67 -4.51
CA ILE A 94 5.06 -11.00 -3.92
C ILE A 94 3.89 -11.06 -2.93
N TYR A 95 3.79 -10.08 -2.02
CA TYR A 95 2.73 -10.04 -1.02
C TYR A 95 1.34 -9.77 -1.66
N ASN A 96 1.28 -9.01 -2.76
CA ASN A 96 0.04 -8.81 -3.52
C ASN A 96 -0.35 -10.08 -4.29
N VAL A 97 0.63 -10.83 -4.83
CA VAL A 97 0.38 -12.14 -5.45
C VAL A 97 -0.20 -13.11 -4.44
N MET A 98 0.40 -13.18 -3.25
CA MET A 98 -0.06 -14.03 -2.15
C MET A 98 -1.48 -13.66 -1.70
N LEU A 99 -1.80 -12.37 -1.55
CA LEU A 99 -3.15 -11.92 -1.21
C LEU A 99 -4.18 -12.33 -2.28
N THR A 100 -3.84 -12.14 -3.56
CA THR A 100 -4.70 -12.55 -4.69
C THR A 100 -4.96 -14.06 -4.67
N LEU A 101 -3.92 -14.88 -4.49
CA LEU A 101 -4.04 -16.34 -4.42
C LEU A 101 -4.82 -16.80 -3.19
N LYS A 102 -4.58 -16.18 -2.03
CA LYS A 102 -5.33 -16.45 -0.80
C LYS A 102 -6.82 -16.21 -0.98
N PHE A 103 -7.19 -15.16 -1.72
CA PHE A 103 -8.57 -14.93 -2.10
C PHE A 103 -9.09 -16.02 -3.06
N MET A 104 -8.41 -16.27 -4.18
CA MET A 104 -8.85 -17.27 -5.18
C MET A 104 -8.98 -18.68 -4.61
N MET A 105 -8.19 -19.02 -3.60
CA MET A 105 -8.14 -20.34 -2.98
C MET A 105 -8.84 -20.39 -1.62
N ALA A 106 -9.69 -19.40 -1.30
CA ALA A 106 -10.33 -19.31 0.02
C ALA A 106 -11.22 -20.51 0.37
N SER A 107 -11.77 -21.21 -0.64
CA SER A 107 -12.57 -22.42 -0.46
C SER A 107 -11.75 -23.70 -0.32
N VAL A 108 -10.43 -23.66 -0.60
CA VAL A 108 -9.56 -24.83 -0.54
C VAL A 108 -9.15 -25.09 0.91
N PRO A 109 -9.39 -26.30 1.46
CA PRO A 109 -8.99 -26.63 2.83
C PRO A 109 -7.50 -26.37 3.08
N GLY A 110 -7.20 -25.81 4.25
CA GLY A 110 -5.82 -25.47 4.66
C GLY A 110 -5.20 -24.26 3.96
N SER A 111 -5.82 -23.69 2.92
CA SER A 111 -5.20 -22.60 2.15
C SER A 111 -4.86 -21.40 3.00
N ARG A 112 -5.75 -21.02 3.94
CA ARG A 112 -5.52 -19.93 4.87
C ARG A 112 -4.23 -20.15 5.67
N SER A 113 -4.07 -21.29 6.32
CA SER A 113 -2.89 -21.61 7.12
C SER A 113 -1.64 -21.71 6.26
N ASP A 114 -1.74 -22.25 5.05
CA ASP A 114 -0.59 -22.36 4.14
C ASP A 114 -0.05 -20.98 3.77
N PHE A 115 -0.93 -20.04 3.40
CA PHE A 115 -0.54 -18.68 3.06
C PHE A 115 -0.01 -17.89 4.26
N LEU A 116 -0.56 -18.10 5.45
CA LEU A 116 -0.01 -17.49 6.67
C LEU A 116 1.38 -18.03 6.99
N ASN A 117 1.61 -19.33 6.86
CA ASN A 117 2.92 -19.94 7.07
C ASN A 117 3.96 -19.45 6.03
N ILE A 118 3.53 -19.25 4.79
CA ILE A 118 4.35 -18.62 3.74
C ILE A 118 4.64 -17.15 4.09
N THR A 119 3.64 -16.40 4.54
CA THR A 119 3.80 -15.00 4.97
C THR A 119 4.83 -14.91 6.08
N ASP A 120 4.68 -15.73 7.13
CA ASP A 120 5.59 -15.81 8.27
C ASP A 120 7.02 -16.13 7.85
N PHE A 121 7.19 -17.09 6.94
CA PHE A 121 8.52 -17.37 6.41
C PHE A 121 9.12 -16.17 5.66
N LEU A 122 8.35 -15.54 4.77
CA LEU A 122 8.83 -14.41 3.96
C LEU A 122 9.20 -13.21 4.85
N VAL A 123 8.36 -12.87 5.82
CA VAL A 123 8.58 -11.68 6.66
C VAL A 123 9.58 -11.92 7.81
N LYS A 124 9.55 -13.10 8.47
CA LYS A 124 10.36 -13.37 9.67
C LYS A 124 11.68 -14.08 9.38
N THR A 125 11.72 -14.97 8.38
CA THR A 125 12.92 -15.77 8.07
C THR A 125 13.69 -15.20 6.90
N ALA A 126 13.00 -14.95 5.79
CA ALA A 126 13.60 -14.37 4.59
C ALA A 126 13.74 -12.85 4.68
N GLU A 127 13.08 -12.19 5.64
CA GLU A 127 13.16 -10.73 5.88
C GLU A 127 12.85 -9.90 4.62
N VAL A 128 11.95 -10.40 3.77
CA VAL A 128 11.54 -9.71 2.55
C VAL A 128 10.80 -8.43 2.94
N PRO A 129 11.23 -7.25 2.47
CA PRO A 129 10.56 -6.01 2.82
C PRO A 129 9.09 -5.98 2.35
N VAL A 130 8.23 -5.44 3.21
CA VAL A 130 6.78 -5.42 3.02
C VAL A 130 6.27 -4.16 2.29
N ASP A 131 7.16 -3.25 1.90
CA ASP A 131 6.86 -2.00 1.21
C ASP A 131 6.82 -2.12 -0.32
N GLY A 132 6.90 -3.35 -0.83
CA GLY A 132 6.69 -3.66 -2.24
C GLY A 132 5.32 -3.17 -2.70
N ALA A 133 5.30 -2.43 -3.81
CA ALA A 133 4.09 -1.85 -4.38
C ALA A 133 3.96 -2.21 -5.86
N ASP A 134 2.71 -2.33 -6.31
CA ASP A 134 2.40 -2.47 -7.73
C ASP A 134 2.62 -1.15 -8.50
N MET A 135 2.35 -1.16 -9.81
CA MET A 135 2.54 -0.02 -10.69
C MET A 135 1.73 1.22 -10.28
N SER A 136 0.62 1.06 -9.56
CA SER A 136 -0.16 2.16 -9.00
C SER A 136 0.43 2.73 -7.70
N GLY A 137 1.47 2.08 -7.16
CA GLY A 137 2.05 2.40 -5.86
C GLY A 137 1.29 1.80 -4.69
N THR A 138 0.38 0.85 -4.93
CA THR A 138 -0.45 0.21 -3.90
C THR A 138 0.28 -1.01 -3.32
N THR A 139 0.41 -1.04 -2.00
CA THR A 139 1.07 -2.13 -1.26
C THR A 139 0.08 -3.24 -0.90
N ALA A 140 0.59 -4.40 -0.49
CA ALA A 140 -0.24 -5.52 -0.05
C ALA A 140 -1.11 -5.16 1.16
N LEU A 141 -0.58 -4.38 2.10
CA LEU A 141 -1.34 -3.87 3.24
C LEU A 141 -2.54 -3.02 2.80
N MET A 142 -2.34 -2.14 1.81
CA MET A 142 -3.42 -1.31 1.28
C MET A 142 -4.50 -2.17 0.61
N HIS A 143 -4.12 -3.18 -0.18
CA HIS A 143 -5.09 -4.09 -0.80
C HIS A 143 -5.86 -4.92 0.22
N ALA A 144 -5.19 -5.44 1.25
CA ALA A 144 -5.78 -6.32 2.27
C ALA A 144 -6.91 -5.67 3.07
N ILE A 145 -6.89 -4.34 3.19
CA ILE A 145 -7.84 -3.56 3.99
C ILE A 145 -8.75 -2.68 3.12
N GLY A 146 -8.24 -2.16 1.98
CA GLY A 146 -8.93 -1.16 1.18
C GLY A 146 -9.89 -1.69 0.11
N THR A 147 -9.69 -2.93 -0.36
CA THR A 147 -10.37 -3.48 -1.55
C THR A 147 -11.56 -4.39 -1.17
N LYS A 148 -12.78 -3.95 -1.44
CA LYS A 148 -14.01 -4.71 -1.11
C LYS A 148 -14.28 -5.72 -2.23
N PRO A 149 -14.84 -6.90 -1.93
CA PRO A 149 -15.42 -7.34 -0.65
C PRO A 149 -14.39 -7.92 0.34
N TYR A 150 -13.08 -7.70 0.13
CA TYR A 150 -12.04 -8.34 0.93
C TYR A 150 -11.68 -7.50 2.15
N LEU A 151 -11.40 -8.20 3.24
CA LEU A 151 -10.84 -7.65 4.46
C LEU A 151 -10.05 -8.78 5.12
N ASP A 152 -8.73 -8.66 5.11
CA ASP A 152 -7.82 -9.65 5.68
C ASP A 152 -6.93 -9.00 6.74
N THR A 153 -7.52 -8.76 7.90
CA THR A 153 -6.85 -8.11 9.04
C THR A 153 -5.70 -8.94 9.60
N GLU A 154 -5.77 -10.28 9.53
CA GLU A 154 -4.67 -11.15 9.98
C GLU A 154 -3.45 -11.01 9.07
N PHE A 155 -3.66 -11.04 7.75
CA PHE A 155 -2.58 -10.79 6.80
C PHE A 155 -2.02 -9.37 6.92
N ALA A 156 -2.90 -8.38 7.05
CA ALA A 156 -2.52 -6.99 7.25
C ALA A 156 -1.71 -6.80 8.54
N GLN A 157 -2.08 -7.47 9.63
CA GLN A 157 -1.36 -7.42 10.91
C GLN A 157 0.06 -7.98 10.76
N ALA A 158 0.23 -9.12 10.10
CA ALA A 158 1.56 -9.70 9.86
C ALA A 158 2.49 -8.74 9.09
N LEU A 159 1.96 -7.94 8.17
CA LEU A 159 2.72 -6.91 7.46
C LEU A 159 3.01 -5.70 8.36
N LEU A 160 2.05 -5.25 9.19
CA LEU A 160 2.27 -4.16 10.14
C LEU A 160 3.34 -4.50 11.18
N ASP A 161 3.30 -5.71 11.75
CA ASP A 161 4.24 -6.19 12.76
C ASP A 161 5.69 -6.19 12.24
N THR A 162 5.86 -6.22 10.91
CA THR A 162 7.17 -6.18 10.23
C THR A 162 7.50 -4.79 9.65
N GLY A 163 6.75 -3.77 10.06
CA GLY A 163 7.05 -2.37 9.79
C GLY A 163 6.39 -1.79 8.54
N ALA A 164 5.37 -2.45 7.97
CA ALA A 164 4.59 -1.86 6.88
C ALA A 164 4.01 -0.50 7.32
N ASN A 165 4.11 0.50 6.45
CA ASN A 165 3.56 1.82 6.72
C ASN A 165 2.04 1.85 6.45
N ILE A 166 1.22 1.90 7.51
CA ILE A 166 -0.24 2.00 7.39
C ILE A 166 -0.70 3.22 6.58
N ASN A 167 0.07 4.30 6.63
CA ASN A 167 -0.23 5.57 5.98
C ASN A 167 0.50 5.75 4.64
N ARG A 168 1.00 4.66 4.05
CA ARG A 168 1.63 4.70 2.74
C ARG A 168 0.69 5.35 1.73
N ARG A 169 1.25 6.28 0.94
CA ARG A 169 0.55 6.91 -0.19
C ARG A 169 0.92 6.20 -1.49
N ASN A 170 -0.08 5.83 -2.28
CA ASN A 170 0.11 5.32 -3.64
C ASN A 170 0.49 6.46 -4.60
N ARG A 171 0.59 6.17 -5.90
CA ARG A 171 1.00 7.17 -6.91
C ARG A 171 -0.06 8.24 -7.17
N TYR A 172 -1.28 8.07 -6.68
CA TYR A 172 -2.34 9.08 -6.75
C TYR A 172 -2.42 9.91 -5.45
N GLY A 173 -1.46 9.72 -4.55
CA GLY A 173 -1.45 10.36 -3.24
C GLY A 173 -2.41 9.72 -2.23
N GLU A 174 -3.16 8.71 -2.63
CA GLU A 174 -4.18 8.05 -1.82
C GLU A 174 -3.56 7.12 -0.77
N THR A 175 -4.19 7.07 0.40
CA THR A 175 -3.94 6.10 1.48
C THR A 175 -4.99 5.01 1.46
N THR A 176 -4.81 3.95 2.25
CA THR A 176 -5.80 2.88 2.44
C THR A 176 -7.18 3.43 2.81
N ALA A 177 -7.25 4.49 3.61
CA ALA A 177 -8.51 5.13 3.97
C ALA A 177 -9.25 5.78 2.79
N HIS A 178 -8.55 6.27 1.76
CA HIS A 178 -9.22 6.75 0.54
C HIS A 178 -9.95 5.61 -0.17
N GLU A 179 -9.29 4.45 -0.31
CA GLU A 179 -9.91 3.26 -0.88
C GLU A 179 -11.07 2.78 0.00
N ILE A 180 -10.89 2.71 1.33
CA ILE A 180 -11.97 2.40 2.29
C ILE A 180 -13.21 3.28 2.04
N SER A 181 -13.02 4.58 1.82
CA SER A 181 -14.07 5.58 1.69
C SER A 181 -14.91 5.50 0.41
N LYS A 182 -14.46 4.77 -0.63
CA LYS A 182 -15.17 4.61 -1.92
C LYS A 182 -16.36 3.63 -1.82
N VAL A 183 -17.29 3.85 -0.88
CA VAL A 183 -18.39 2.93 -0.56
C VAL A 183 -19.59 2.99 -1.53
N HIS A 184 -19.68 4.03 -2.35
CA HIS A 184 -20.81 4.24 -3.27
C HIS A 184 -20.99 3.14 -4.31
N ALA A 185 -19.91 2.47 -4.68
CA ALA A 185 -19.90 1.47 -5.75
C ALA A 185 -20.29 0.06 -5.28
N PHE A 186 -20.65 -0.13 -4.00
CA PHE A 186 -20.77 -1.47 -3.42
C PHE A 186 -22.16 -1.80 -2.83
N PRO A 187 -22.56 -3.09 -2.91
CA PRO A 187 -23.72 -3.65 -2.19
C PRO A 187 -23.68 -3.40 -0.68
N ALA A 188 -24.82 -3.59 0.00
CA ALA A 188 -24.96 -3.31 1.43
C ALA A 188 -23.97 -4.13 2.30
N GLU A 189 -23.74 -5.40 2.00
CA GLU A 189 -22.82 -6.27 2.74
C GLU A 189 -21.37 -5.77 2.74
N ASN A 190 -20.96 -5.07 1.68
CA ASN A 190 -19.61 -4.51 1.57
C ASN A 190 -19.43 -3.22 2.38
N LYS A 191 -20.52 -2.56 2.76
CA LYS A 191 -20.47 -1.36 3.61
C LYS A 191 -20.12 -1.70 5.06
N THR A 192 -20.58 -2.85 5.56
CA THR A 192 -20.17 -3.35 6.89
C THR A 192 -18.66 -3.62 6.92
N LYS A 193 -18.13 -4.28 5.88
CA LYS A 193 -16.68 -4.50 5.76
C LYS A 193 -15.89 -3.20 5.64
N ALA A 194 -16.41 -2.20 4.94
CA ALA A 194 -15.78 -0.88 4.88
C ALA A 194 -15.71 -0.20 6.26
N LEU A 195 -16.75 -0.37 7.10
CA LEU A 195 -16.76 0.12 8.47
C LEU A 195 -15.71 -0.60 9.34
N GLU A 196 -15.64 -1.93 9.24
CA GLU A 196 -14.66 -2.75 9.96
C GLU A 196 -13.23 -2.41 9.52
N ALA A 197 -13.00 -2.25 8.22
CA ALA A 197 -11.72 -1.83 7.65
C ALA A 197 -11.32 -0.44 8.14
N LEU A 198 -12.25 0.52 8.19
CA LEU A 198 -11.99 1.86 8.71
C LEU A 198 -11.62 1.82 10.19
N LYS A 199 -12.35 1.04 10.99
CA LYS A 199 -12.07 0.87 12.41
C LYS A 199 -10.68 0.29 12.62
N TRP A 200 -10.37 -0.82 11.94
CA TRP A 200 -9.05 -1.43 12.01
C TRP A 200 -7.96 -0.45 11.59
N PHE A 201 -8.15 0.29 10.49
CA PHE A 201 -7.19 1.29 10.04
C PHE A 201 -6.92 2.38 11.09
N VAL A 202 -7.96 2.94 11.70
CA VAL A 202 -7.82 3.98 12.75
C VAL A 202 -7.17 3.42 14.01
N ASP A 203 -7.61 2.23 14.46
CA ASP A 203 -7.09 1.57 15.67
C ASP A 203 -5.58 1.26 15.56
N HIS A 204 -5.01 1.23 14.35
CA HIS A 204 -3.59 0.95 14.08
C HIS A 204 -2.80 2.18 13.60
N GLY A 205 -3.24 3.40 13.94
CA GLY A 205 -2.51 4.64 13.65
C GLY A 205 -2.73 5.21 12.24
N GLY A 206 -3.81 4.80 11.60
CA GLY A 206 -4.22 5.30 10.29
C GLY A 206 -4.69 6.76 10.34
N ASP A 207 -4.06 7.62 9.54
CA ASP A 207 -4.35 9.05 9.40
C ASP A 207 -5.40 9.29 8.30
N VAL A 208 -6.59 9.74 8.73
CA VAL A 208 -7.75 10.02 7.86
C VAL A 208 -7.76 11.46 7.32
N ASP A 209 -6.71 12.23 7.58
CA ASP A 209 -6.53 13.63 7.20
C ASP A 209 -5.36 13.83 6.22
N ILE A 210 -4.77 12.75 5.70
CA ILE A 210 -3.82 12.80 4.59
C ILE A 210 -4.57 13.16 3.31
N LYS A 211 -4.06 14.14 2.57
CA LYS A 211 -4.57 14.55 1.26
C LYS A 211 -4.03 13.66 0.14
N ASP A 212 -4.90 13.25 -0.77
CA ASP A 212 -4.49 12.74 -2.08
C ASP A 212 -3.90 13.85 -2.97
N SER A 213 -3.58 13.50 -4.22
CA SER A 213 -3.04 14.45 -5.19
C SER A 213 -4.02 15.54 -5.62
N GLU A 214 -5.32 15.36 -5.37
CA GLU A 214 -6.38 16.33 -5.67
C GLU A 214 -6.75 17.17 -4.42
N GLY A 215 -6.04 16.97 -3.31
CA GLY A 215 -6.27 17.70 -2.07
C GLY A 215 -7.42 17.15 -1.22
N ILE A 216 -7.99 16.00 -1.58
CA ILE A 216 -9.12 15.38 -0.89
C ILE A 216 -8.61 14.48 0.24
N THR A 217 -9.30 14.49 1.39
CA THR A 217 -8.99 13.61 2.52
C THR A 217 -10.03 12.49 2.65
N PRO A 218 -9.67 11.34 3.25
CA PRO A 218 -10.64 10.30 3.60
C PRO A 218 -11.76 10.85 4.50
N ARG A 219 -11.43 11.68 5.49
CA ARG A 219 -12.42 12.38 6.33
C ARG A 219 -13.42 13.16 5.49
N PHE A 220 -12.95 13.92 4.50
CA PHE A 220 -13.85 14.66 3.60
C PHE A 220 -14.78 13.72 2.84
N MET A 221 -14.27 12.62 2.28
CA MET A 221 -15.09 11.64 1.57
C MET A 221 -16.14 11.02 2.48
N ILE A 222 -15.76 10.56 3.67
CA ILE A 222 -16.65 9.90 4.63
C ILE A 222 -17.73 10.86 5.16
N THR A 223 -17.37 12.13 5.35
CA THR A 223 -18.29 13.13 5.88
C THR A 223 -19.12 13.83 4.80
N ASN A 224 -18.89 13.51 3.52
CA ASN A 224 -19.73 13.97 2.43
C ASN A 224 -21.17 13.44 2.61
N THR A 225 -22.16 14.28 2.31
CA THR A 225 -23.59 13.96 2.45
C THR A 225 -23.96 12.63 1.81
N ALA A 226 -23.42 12.32 0.64
CA ALA A 226 -23.72 11.07 -0.05
C ALA A 226 -23.22 9.86 0.75
N VAL A 227 -21.97 9.87 1.25
CA VAL A 227 -21.43 8.75 2.05
C VAL A 227 -22.16 8.64 3.39
N LYS A 228 -22.44 9.78 4.04
CA LYS A 228 -23.19 9.82 5.30
C LYS A 228 -24.56 9.15 5.18
N GLN A 229 -25.26 9.35 4.07
CA GLN A 229 -26.57 8.72 3.84
C GLN A 229 -26.46 7.20 3.70
N ILE A 230 -25.44 6.69 2.99
CA ILE A 230 -25.33 5.26 2.69
C ILE A 230 -24.54 4.46 3.73
N ALA A 231 -23.67 5.09 4.51
CA ALA A 231 -22.80 4.48 5.51
C ALA A 231 -22.59 5.39 6.74
N PRO A 232 -23.68 5.79 7.43
CA PRO A 232 -23.62 6.81 8.50
C PRO A 232 -22.68 6.43 9.65
N ARG A 233 -22.54 5.13 9.92
CA ARG A 233 -21.68 4.62 11.00
C ARG A 233 -20.20 4.90 10.78
N MET A 234 -19.73 5.11 9.56
CA MET A 234 -18.32 5.41 9.29
C MET A 234 -17.90 6.75 9.91
N VAL A 235 -18.82 7.72 10.04
CA VAL A 235 -18.54 9.00 10.68
C VAL A 235 -18.14 8.83 12.14
N ASN A 236 -18.74 7.85 12.83
CA ASN A 236 -18.52 7.60 14.25
C ASN A 236 -17.15 6.98 14.55
N VAL A 237 -16.45 6.49 13.53
CA VAL A 237 -15.10 5.91 13.64
C VAL A 237 -14.02 6.99 13.48
N LEU A 238 -14.37 8.14 12.88
CA LEU A 238 -13.39 9.19 12.63
C LEU A 238 -12.91 9.83 13.95
N PRO A 239 -11.60 10.00 14.14
CA PRO A 239 -11.06 10.75 15.28
C PRO A 239 -11.59 12.18 15.33
N ALA A 240 -11.69 12.76 16.54
CA ALA A 240 -12.19 14.12 16.73
C ALA A 240 -11.24 15.18 16.15
N GLY A 241 -11.78 16.09 15.33
CA GLY A 241 -11.05 17.24 14.78
C GLY A 241 -10.01 16.89 13.70
N THR A 242 -9.45 17.93 13.07
CA THR A 242 -8.26 17.80 12.23
C THR A 242 -7.02 18.06 13.09
N THR A 243 -6.08 17.13 13.12
CA THR A 243 -4.84 17.33 13.89
C THR A 243 -3.91 18.30 13.16
N SER A 244 -3.58 19.42 13.80
CA SER A 244 -2.41 20.24 13.48
C SER A 244 -1.15 19.55 14.03
N GLY A 245 0.04 19.83 13.48
CA GLY A 245 1.28 19.23 13.94
C GLY A 245 2.28 18.95 12.84
N ARG A 246 3.46 18.45 13.24
CA ARG A 246 4.51 18.02 12.31
C ARG A 246 4.01 16.84 11.48
N ARG A 247 4.44 16.79 10.22
CA ARG A 247 4.07 15.73 9.28
C ARG A 247 5.31 15.07 8.71
N CYS A 248 5.19 13.77 8.44
CA CYS A 248 6.22 13.02 7.72
C CYS A 248 6.36 13.56 6.30
N SER A 249 7.59 13.87 5.87
CA SER A 249 7.86 14.43 4.53
C SER A 249 7.45 13.48 3.39
N ALA A 250 7.46 12.16 3.62
CA ALA A 250 7.18 11.17 2.58
C ALA A 250 5.70 10.76 2.48
N CYS A 251 5.10 10.33 3.60
CA CYS A 251 3.73 9.81 3.65
C CYS A 251 2.72 10.85 4.13
N ASN A 252 3.18 12.02 4.57
CA ASN A 252 2.34 13.10 5.08
C ASN A 252 1.53 12.77 6.34
N SER A 253 1.80 11.64 7.02
CA SER A 253 1.21 11.33 8.33
C SER A 253 1.48 12.42 9.32
N ASN A 254 0.45 12.86 10.02
CA ASN A 254 0.59 13.72 11.18
C ASN A 254 1.16 12.91 12.36
N GLU A 255 2.11 13.50 13.06
CA GLU A 255 2.75 12.95 14.25
C GLU A 255 1.77 12.51 15.34
N ALA A 256 0.61 13.18 15.46
CA ALA A 256 -0.45 12.84 16.41
C ALA A 256 -1.08 11.44 16.18
N TYR A 257 -0.92 10.86 14.98
CA TYR A 257 -1.40 9.51 14.65
C TYR A 257 -0.32 8.44 14.83
N LEU A 258 0.90 8.82 15.19
CA LEU A 258 2.03 7.89 15.27
C LEU A 258 2.30 7.51 16.73
N GLU A 259 2.59 6.22 16.96
CA GLU A 259 3.06 5.74 18.26
C GLU A 259 4.44 6.35 18.63
N LYS A 260 5.25 6.68 17.62
CA LYS A 260 6.60 7.22 17.79
C LYS A 260 6.69 8.58 17.12
N ALA A 261 7.35 9.51 17.82
CA ALA A 261 7.65 10.84 17.29
C ALA A 261 8.45 10.77 15.99
N LEU A 262 8.23 11.75 15.12
CA LEU A 262 8.94 11.86 13.85
C LEU A 262 10.44 12.11 14.08
N ALA A 263 11.26 11.34 13.39
CA ALA A 263 12.71 11.50 13.38
C ALA A 263 13.13 12.55 12.34
N ALA A 264 13.82 13.60 12.77
CA ALA A 264 14.38 14.60 11.87
C ALA A 264 15.50 14.01 11.01
N CYS A 265 15.65 14.51 9.78
CA CYS A 265 16.78 14.14 8.92
C CYS A 265 18.11 14.39 9.65
N ALA A 266 18.99 13.38 9.68
CA ALA A 266 20.26 13.47 10.41
C ALA A 266 21.17 14.59 9.91
N ALA A 267 21.09 14.97 8.64
CA ALA A 267 21.94 15.98 8.02
C ALA A 267 21.35 17.39 8.10
N CYS A 268 20.16 17.64 7.52
CA CYS A 268 19.61 19.00 7.43
C CYS A 268 18.71 19.41 8.61
N LYS A 269 18.13 18.44 9.35
CA LYS A 269 17.13 18.66 10.42
C LYS A 269 15.84 19.40 9.99
N THR A 270 15.65 19.75 8.73
CA THR A 270 14.51 20.54 8.23
C THR A 270 13.26 19.70 7.94
N VAL A 271 13.45 18.43 7.57
CA VAL A 271 12.36 17.48 7.30
C VAL A 271 12.38 16.34 8.30
N SER A 272 11.22 15.72 8.53
CA SER A 272 11.05 14.63 9.50
C SER A 272 10.33 13.42 8.92
N TYR A 273 10.57 12.25 9.49
CA TYR A 273 10.11 10.96 8.96
C TYR A 273 9.55 10.06 10.05
N CYS A 274 8.47 9.33 9.74
CA CYS A 274 7.92 8.32 10.65
C CYS A 274 8.70 6.99 10.61
N SER A 275 9.50 6.76 9.56
CA SER A 275 10.27 5.54 9.39
C SER A 275 11.48 5.74 8.48
N LYS A 276 12.45 4.81 8.56
CA LYS A 276 13.60 4.76 7.63
C LYS A 276 13.14 4.56 6.18
N GLU A 277 12.05 3.83 5.97
CA GLU A 277 11.41 3.65 4.65
C GLU A 277 10.95 4.99 4.07
N CYS A 278 10.21 5.78 4.85
CA CYS A 278 9.79 7.13 4.45
C CYS A 278 10.98 8.02 4.10
N GLN A 279 12.05 7.97 4.89
CA GLN A 279 13.28 8.70 4.58
C GLN A 279 13.87 8.25 3.23
N LYS A 280 13.97 6.94 2.96
CA LYS A 280 14.48 6.42 1.68
C LYS A 280 13.63 6.87 0.48
N ILE A 281 12.30 6.85 0.63
CA ILE A 281 11.36 7.30 -0.40
C ILE A 281 11.58 8.78 -0.72
N ASP A 282 11.55 9.63 0.30
CA ASP A 282 11.72 11.08 0.12
C ASP A 282 13.10 11.43 -0.44
N TRP A 283 14.14 10.72 0.02
CA TRP A 283 15.50 10.85 -0.50
C TRP A 283 15.57 10.62 -2.02
N ARG A 284 14.92 9.56 -2.51
CA ARG A 284 14.84 9.22 -3.94
C ARG A 284 13.98 10.21 -4.73
N ARG A 285 12.91 10.75 -4.13
CA ARG A 285 12.00 11.72 -4.77
C ARG A 285 12.63 13.07 -5.04
N GLY A 286 13.67 13.45 -4.30
CA GLY A 286 14.40 14.68 -4.57
C GLY A 286 15.07 15.30 -3.37
N HIS A 287 14.74 14.88 -2.14
CA HIS A 287 15.35 15.46 -0.94
C HIS A 287 16.88 15.34 -0.96
N LYS A 288 17.47 14.28 -1.57
CA LYS A 288 18.92 14.17 -1.75
C LYS A 288 19.58 15.42 -2.35
N LYS A 289 18.90 16.11 -3.28
CA LYS A 289 19.42 17.30 -3.95
C LYS A 289 19.24 18.59 -3.14
N GLN A 290 18.34 18.58 -2.16
CA GLN A 290 17.94 19.74 -1.36
C GLN A 290 18.53 19.69 0.06
N CYS A 291 18.94 18.50 0.52
CA CYS A 291 19.43 18.27 1.87
C CYS A 291 20.71 19.08 2.15
N GLY A 292 20.64 19.98 3.14
CA GLY A 292 21.80 20.77 3.57
C GLY A 292 22.16 21.93 2.64
N VAL A 293 21.36 22.19 1.60
CA VAL A 293 21.45 23.44 0.85
C VAL A 293 20.87 24.51 1.76
N ALA A 294 21.72 25.45 2.21
CA ALA A 294 21.25 26.64 2.91
C ALA A 294 20.27 27.38 2.00
N THR A 295 19.03 27.53 2.47
CA THR A 295 18.09 28.51 1.92
C THR A 295 18.53 29.92 2.25
#